data_AF-A0A815T702-F1
#
_entry.id   AF-A0A815T702-F1
#
_cell.length_a   1.000
_cell.length_b   1.000
_cell.length_c   1.000
_cell.angle_alpha   90.00
_cell.angle_beta   90.00
_cell.angle_gamma   90.00
#
_symmetry.space_group_name_H-M   'P 1'
#
loop_
_entity.id
_entity.type
_entity.pdbx_description
1 polymer ?
#
loop_
_entity_poly.entity_id
_entity_poly.type
_entity_poly.pdbx_seq_one_letter_code
_entity_poly.pdbx_strand_id
1 'polypeptide(L)'
;MDSAASTFRSEHGKLAKIAIIIDNATWHNKLTPESEPSKRAWKKQLIVDWLNNRQIKFETYMTKAELIALAFIHLPPKEYIVDKVASKYDIEIVRMPVKHCVLIPIELGWAGLKNYVRKYNVRFSLNDIAQLFNEWS
;
A
#
# COMPACT_ATOMS: atom_id res chain seq x y z
N MET A 1 2.18 18.05 23.55
CA MET A 1 1.90 16.94 24.49
C MET A 1 1.34 15.77 23.68
N ASP A 2 2.06 14.79 23.17
CA ASP A 2 3.49 14.53 22.97
C ASP A 2 3.56 13.73 21.66
N SER A 3 4.32 14.21 20.68
CA SER A 3 4.56 13.47 19.44
C SER A 3 5.82 12.65 19.64
N ALA A 4 5.65 11.42 20.12
CA ALA A 4 6.69 10.42 20.10
C ALA A 4 6.86 9.90 18.67
N ALA A 5 7.48 10.71 17.80
CA ALA A 5 8.11 10.20 16.60
C ALA A 5 9.24 9.27 17.09
N SER A 6 9.01 7.95 17.06
CA SER A 6 10.02 6.97 17.41
C SER A 6 11.10 6.98 16.34
N THR A 7 12.03 7.92 16.43
CA THR A 7 13.24 7.92 15.61
C THR A 7 14.05 6.70 16.02
N PHE A 8 13.99 5.64 15.21
CA PHE A 8 14.94 4.53 15.30
C PHE A 8 16.32 5.10 14.98
N ARG A 9 17.05 5.47 16.03
CA ARG A 9 18.44 5.91 15.90
C ARG A 9 19.28 4.68 15.61
N SER A 10 20.04 4.72 14.52
CA SER A 10 21.17 3.81 14.33
C SER A 10 22.18 4.07 15.45
N GLU A 11 22.86 3.02 15.93
CA GLU A 11 23.87 3.07 17.00
C GLU A 11 24.97 4.11 16.76
N HIS A 12 25.08 4.66 15.53
CA HIS A 12 26.13 5.59 15.11
C HIS A 12 25.66 7.05 14.97
N GLY A 13 24.49 7.42 15.53
CA GLY A 13 24.06 8.82 15.61
C GLY A 13 23.68 9.50 14.28
N LYS A 14 23.70 8.76 13.15
CA LYS A 14 23.13 9.20 11.87
C LYS A 14 21.63 8.93 11.85
N LEU A 15 20.84 9.91 11.39
CA LEU A 15 19.47 9.67 10.98
C LEU A 15 19.48 8.60 9.87
N ALA A 16 19.04 7.40 10.21
CA ALA A 16 18.85 6.33 9.26
C ALA A 16 17.49 6.55 8.59
N LYS A 17 17.50 6.89 7.30
CA LYS A 17 16.27 6.93 6.51
C LYS A 17 15.76 5.50 6.34
N ILE A 18 14.53 5.24 6.77
CA ILE A 18 13.94 3.90 6.67
C ILE A 18 13.15 3.82 5.37
N ALA A 19 13.40 2.76 4.61
CA ALA A 19 12.61 2.43 3.43
C ALA A 19 11.94 1.07 3.62
N ILE A 20 10.65 0.99 3.31
CA ILE A 20 9.91 -0.27 3.23
C ILE A 20 9.70 -0.59 1.75
N ILE A 21 10.18 -1.77 1.35
CA ILE A 21 9.98 -2.29 0.00
C ILE A 21 8.66 -3.06 -0.01
N ILE A 22 7.74 -2.68 -0.91
CA ILE A 22 6.46 -3.37 -1.09
C ILE A 22 6.29 -3.87 -2.52
N ASP A 23 5.51 -4.93 -2.67
CA ASP A 23 5.06 -5.37 -3.99
C ASP A 23 4.14 -4.33 -4.62
N ASN A 24 4.30 -4.12 -5.92
CA ASN A 24 3.51 -3.17 -6.69
C ASN A 24 2.27 -3.84 -7.27
N ALA A 25 1.50 -4.47 -6.39
CA ALA A 25 0.21 -5.04 -6.72
C ALA A 25 -0.93 -4.09 -6.32
N THR A 26 -2.03 -4.16 -7.06
CA THR A 26 -3.19 -3.26 -6.87
C THR A 26 -3.79 -3.37 -5.47
N TRP A 27 -3.76 -4.56 -4.85
CA TRP A 27 -4.30 -4.78 -3.51
C TRP A 27 -3.48 -4.13 -2.38
N HIS A 28 -2.17 -3.92 -2.57
CA HIS A 28 -1.31 -3.18 -1.64
C HIS A 28 -1.39 -1.66 -1.85
N ASN A 29 -1.91 -1.22 -2.99
CA ASN A 29 -1.84 0.17 -3.46
C ASN A 29 -3.23 0.80 -3.55
N LYS A 30 -3.90 0.93 -2.40
CA LYS A 30 -5.17 1.66 -2.31
C LYS A 30 -4.94 3.16 -2.36
N LEU A 31 -5.63 3.81 -3.30
CA LEU A 31 -5.64 5.27 -3.39
C LEU A 31 -6.33 5.87 -2.18
N THR A 32 -5.92 7.07 -1.80
CA THR A 32 -6.66 7.87 -0.82
C THR A 32 -8.05 8.23 -1.37
N PRO A 33 -9.05 8.48 -0.52
CA PRO A 33 -10.37 8.95 -0.97
C PRO A 33 -10.27 10.20 -1.84
N GLU A 34 -9.24 11.03 -1.61
CA GLU A 34 -9.00 12.23 -2.38
C GLU A 34 -8.43 11.94 -3.79
N SER A 35 -7.62 10.90 -3.95
CA SER A 35 -7.04 10.55 -5.26
C SER A 35 -7.81 9.46 -6.00
N GLU A 36 -8.88 8.92 -5.40
CA GLU A 36 -9.70 7.89 -6.04
C GLU A 36 -10.59 8.50 -7.13
N PRO A 37 -10.55 7.98 -8.37
CA PRO A 37 -11.39 8.48 -9.45
C PRO A 37 -12.86 8.10 -9.25
N SER A 38 -13.76 8.93 -9.78
CA SER A 38 -15.18 8.61 -9.86
C SER A 38 -15.39 7.30 -10.63
N LYS A 39 -15.99 6.29 -9.99
CA LYS A 39 -16.19 4.98 -10.61
C LYS A 39 -17.42 5.02 -11.51
N ARG A 40 -17.40 4.27 -12.63
CA ARG A 40 -18.58 4.13 -13.52
C ARG A 40 -19.84 3.65 -12.79
N ALA A 41 -19.65 2.83 -11.74
CA ALA A 41 -20.72 2.32 -10.89
C ALA A 41 -21.33 3.37 -9.94
N TRP A 42 -20.72 4.55 -9.75
CA TRP A 42 -21.25 5.57 -8.85
C TRP A 42 -22.61 6.07 -9.34
N LYS A 43 -23.52 6.32 -8.40
CA LYS A 43 -24.75 7.05 -8.68
C LYS A 43 -24.41 8.50 -9.03
N LYS A 44 -25.25 9.17 -9.84
CA LYS A 44 -25.05 10.58 -10.23
C LYS A 44 -24.81 11.48 -9.02
N GLN A 45 -25.56 11.24 -7.94
CA GLN A 45 -25.44 12.00 -6.68
C GLN A 45 -24.04 11.93 -6.07
N LEU A 46 -23.42 10.76 -6.02
CA LEU A 46 -22.06 10.62 -5.45
C LEU A 46 -21.02 11.42 -6.23
N ILE A 47 -21.19 11.53 -7.55
CA ILE A 47 -20.30 12.33 -8.40
C ILE A 47 -20.52 13.83 -8.13
N VAL A 48 -21.78 14.24 -7.99
CA VAL A 48 -22.15 15.61 -7.62
C VAL A 48 -21.58 15.98 -6.24
N ASP A 49 -21.74 15.11 -5.24
CA ASP A 49 -21.20 15.34 -3.90
C ASP A 49 -19.67 15.47 -3.93
N TRP A 50 -18.99 14.64 -4.74
CA TRP A 50 -17.54 14.73 -4.93
C TRP A 50 -17.11 16.06 -5.57
N LEU A 51 -17.84 16.54 -6.58
CA LEU A 51 -17.57 17.84 -7.23
C LEU A 51 -17.82 19.00 -6.25
N ASN A 52 -18.91 18.95 -5.49
CA ASN A 52 -19.26 19.95 -4.47
C ASN A 52 -18.21 20.03 -3.36
N ASN A 53 -17.78 18.88 -2.83
CA ASN A 53 -16.73 18.82 -1.79
C ASN A 53 -15.41 19.45 -2.25
N ARG A 54 -15.18 19.54 -3.57
CA ARG A 54 -14.01 20.14 -4.19
C ARG A 54 -14.26 21.53 -4.75
N GLN A 55 -15.46 22.07 -4.55
CA GLN A 55 -15.87 23.38 -5.06
C GLN A 55 -15.73 23.49 -6.59
N ILE A 56 -15.87 22.38 -7.30
CA ILE A 56 -15.82 22.34 -8.77
C ILE A 56 -17.20 22.72 -9.29
N LYS A 57 -17.26 23.75 -10.12
CA LYS A 57 -18.51 24.20 -10.75
C LYS A 57 -18.95 23.19 -11.80
N PHE A 58 -20.24 22.86 -11.78
CA PHE A 58 -20.89 22.03 -12.80
C PHE A 58 -22.31 22.54 -13.02
N GLU A 59 -22.88 22.21 -14.17
CA GLU A 59 -24.23 22.62 -14.52
C GLU A 59 -25.24 21.53 -14.14
N THR A 60 -26.41 21.93 -13.63
CA THR A 60 -27.43 20.99 -13.11
C THR A 60 -28.00 20.06 -14.17
N TYR A 61 -28.00 20.50 -15.44
CA TYR A 61 -28.44 19.72 -16.59
C TYR A 61 -27.40 18.71 -17.10
N MET A 62 -26.16 18.73 -16.60
CA MET A 62 -25.13 17.79 -17.04
C MET A 62 -25.56 16.35 -16.79
N THR A 63 -25.32 15.52 -17.80
CA THR A 63 -25.47 14.08 -17.76
C THR A 63 -24.44 13.45 -16.84
N LYS A 64 -24.68 12.20 -16.41
CA LYS A 64 -23.70 11.45 -15.61
C LYS A 64 -22.35 11.31 -16.33
N ALA A 65 -22.36 11.16 -17.66
CA ALA A 65 -21.14 11.01 -18.45
C ALA A 65 -20.30 12.30 -18.44
N GLU A 66 -20.95 13.47 -18.60
CA GLU A 66 -20.28 14.77 -18.55
C GLU A 66 -19.71 15.06 -17.15
N LEU A 67 -20.47 14.74 -16.09
CA LEU A 67 -19.99 14.90 -14.71
C LEU A 67 -18.78 14.00 -14.41
N ILE A 68 -18.77 12.76 -14.93
CA ILE A 68 -17.61 11.87 -14.82
C ILE A 68 -16.41 12.46 -15.56
N ALA A 69 -16.60 12.93 -16.80
CA ALA A 69 -15.51 13.54 -17.57
C ALA A 69 -14.92 14.76 -16.86
N LEU A 70 -15.79 15.63 -16.31
CA LEU A 70 -15.38 16.77 -15.50
C LEU A 70 -14.58 16.33 -14.26
N ALA A 71 -15.06 15.33 -13.51
CA ALA A 71 -14.36 14.81 -12.34
C ALA A 71 -12.98 14.23 -12.69
N PHE A 72 -12.85 13.59 -13.86
CA PHE A 72 -11.55 13.07 -14.35
C PHE A 72 -10.55 14.18 -14.66
N ILE A 73 -11.00 15.29 -15.25
CA ILE A 73 -10.14 16.45 -15.58
C ILE A 73 -9.58 17.08 -14.30
N HIS A 74 -10.37 17.09 -13.22
CA HIS A 74 -9.98 17.66 -11.93
C HIS A 74 -9.40 16.64 -10.94
N LEU A 75 -9.04 15.44 -11.41
CA LEU A 75 -8.49 14.41 -10.54
C LEU A 75 -7.09 14.82 -10.07
N PRO A 76 -6.82 14.84 -8.75
CA PRO A 76 -5.48 15.14 -8.27
C PRO A 76 -4.51 14.00 -8.63
N PRO A 77 -3.19 14.24 -8.48
CA PRO A 77 -2.20 13.18 -8.57
C PRO A 77 -2.55 11.99 -7.67
N LYS A 78 -2.14 10.80 -8.09
CA LYS A 78 -2.36 9.57 -7.32
C LYS A 78 -1.58 9.65 -6.01
N GLU A 79 -2.31 9.67 -4.90
CA GLU A 79 -1.78 9.48 -3.57
C GLU A 79 -2.29 8.15 -3.02
N TYR A 80 -1.42 7.37 -2.41
CA TYR A 80 -1.76 6.08 -1.83
C TYR A 80 -1.80 6.17 -0.30
N ILE A 81 -2.71 5.41 0.30
CA ILE A 81 -2.90 5.40 1.75
C ILE A 81 -1.60 4.98 2.48
N VAL A 82 -0.88 4.00 1.93
CA VAL A 82 0.36 3.49 2.54
C VAL A 82 1.44 4.56 2.60
N ASP A 83 1.62 5.37 1.55
CA ASP A 83 2.58 6.47 1.51
C ASP A 83 2.20 7.57 2.50
N LYS A 84 0.91 7.91 2.58
CA LYS A 84 0.40 8.91 3.53
C LYS A 84 0.55 8.48 4.98
N VAL A 85 0.51 7.19 5.27
CA VAL A 85 0.76 6.66 6.62
C VAL A 85 2.26 6.61 6.88
N ALA A 86 3.06 6.11 5.95
CA ALA A 86 4.51 5.97 6.08
C ALA A 86 5.22 7.32 6.24
N SER A 87 4.78 8.36 5.51
CA SER A 87 5.34 9.71 5.58
C SER A 87 5.21 10.35 6.97
N LYS A 88 4.20 9.96 7.77
CA LYS A 88 4.06 10.42 9.17
C LYS A 88 5.19 9.94 10.08
N TYR A 89 5.89 8.89 9.68
CA TYR A 89 6.99 8.28 10.42
C TYR A 89 8.34 8.48 9.72
N ASP A 90 8.41 9.37 8.72
CA ASP A 90 9.61 9.56 7.88
C ASP A 90 10.09 8.25 7.21
N ILE A 91 9.13 7.38 6.87
CA ILE A 91 9.37 6.12 6.17
C ILE A 91 9.08 6.32 4.68
N GLU A 92 10.03 5.92 3.84
CA GLU A 92 9.87 5.88 2.40
C GLU A 92 9.26 4.55 1.95
N ILE A 93 8.27 4.60 1.06
CA ILE A 93 7.72 3.41 0.41
C ILE A 93 8.38 3.25 -0.96
N VAL A 94 9.09 2.13 -1.13
CA VAL A 94 9.69 1.76 -2.41
C VAL A 94 8.87 0.64 -3.03
N ARG A 95 8.34 0.88 -4.23
CA ARG A 95 7.54 -0.12 -4.97
C ARG A 95 8.40 -0.85 -6.00
N MET A 96 8.30 -2.17 -6.00
CA MET A 96 8.97 -2.99 -7.01
C MET A 96 8.35 -2.79 -8.41
N PRO A 97 9.10 -3.04 -9.50
CA PRO A 97 8.51 -3.16 -10.82
C PRO A 97 7.45 -4.26 -10.86
N VAL A 98 6.35 -3.98 -11.57
CA VAL A 98 5.19 -4.88 -11.67
C VAL A 98 5.61 -6.22 -12.31
N LYS A 99 5.12 -7.34 -11.78
CA LYS A 99 5.39 -8.74 -12.24
C LYS A 99 6.81 -9.28 -12.00
N HIS A 100 7.55 -8.72 -11.06
CA HIS A 100 8.86 -9.26 -10.63
C HIS A 100 8.85 -9.75 -9.18
N CYS A 101 7.80 -10.48 -8.77
CA CYS A 101 7.66 -11.02 -7.42
C CYS A 101 8.80 -11.96 -7.01
N VAL A 102 9.48 -12.60 -7.98
CA VAL A 102 10.69 -13.43 -7.75
C VAL A 102 11.83 -12.63 -7.11
N LEU A 103 11.83 -11.29 -7.24
CA LEU A 103 12.84 -10.40 -6.67
C LEU A 103 12.47 -9.85 -5.29
N ILE A 104 11.36 -10.30 -4.70
CA ILE A 104 10.94 -9.82 -3.39
C ILE A 104 11.68 -10.59 -2.29
N PRO A 105 12.40 -9.91 -1.37
CA PRO A 105 13.15 -10.57 -0.30
C PRO A 105 12.31 -11.50 0.57
N ILE A 106 11.04 -11.15 0.84
CA ILE A 106 10.13 -12.00 1.63
C ILE A 106 9.80 -13.31 0.89
N GLU A 107 9.68 -13.31 -0.44
CA GLU A 107 9.43 -14.53 -1.22
C GLU A 107 10.64 -15.46 -1.19
N LEU A 108 11.85 -14.89 -1.27
CA LEU A 108 13.10 -15.65 -1.12
C LEU A 108 13.24 -16.22 0.29
N GLY A 109 12.94 -15.43 1.32
CA GLY A 109 12.90 -15.90 2.70
C GLY A 109 11.92 -17.05 2.90
N TRP A 110 10.67 -16.90 2.43
CA TRP A 110 9.67 -17.96 2.47
C TRP A 110 10.08 -19.19 1.68
N ALA A 111 10.71 -19.03 0.51
CA ALA A 111 11.22 -20.17 -0.26
C ALA A 111 12.30 -20.93 0.52
N GLY A 112 13.25 -20.21 1.13
CA GLY A 112 14.29 -20.80 1.98
C GLY A 112 13.71 -21.57 3.16
N LEU A 113 12.82 -20.93 3.93
CA LEU A 113 12.14 -21.55 5.06
C LEU A 113 11.32 -22.78 4.65
N LYS A 114 10.51 -22.68 3.59
CA LYS A 114 9.70 -23.80 3.10
C LYS A 114 10.59 -24.97 2.68
N ASN A 115 11.72 -24.70 2.05
CA ASN A 115 12.68 -25.74 1.68
C ASN A 115 13.34 -26.39 2.91
N TYR A 116 13.71 -25.59 3.91
CA TYR A 116 14.25 -26.08 5.19
C TYR A 116 13.23 -26.98 5.90
N VAL A 117 12.01 -26.48 6.12
CA VAL A 117 10.92 -27.25 6.75
C VAL A 117 10.60 -28.50 5.95
N ARG A 118 10.50 -28.43 4.62
CA ARG A 118 10.25 -29.61 3.78
C ARG A 118 11.33 -30.69 3.92
N LYS A 119 12.60 -30.28 4.11
CA LYS A 119 13.73 -31.22 4.25
C LYS A 119 13.72 -31.95 5.60
N TYR A 120 13.29 -31.29 6.67
CA TYR A 120 13.43 -31.82 8.04
C TYR A 120 12.09 -32.20 8.71
N ASN A 121 10.94 -31.77 8.17
CA ASN A 121 9.63 -32.17 8.65
C ASN A 121 9.24 -33.56 8.12
N VAL A 122 9.86 -34.60 8.67
CA VAL A 122 9.64 -35.99 8.26
C VAL A 122 8.32 -36.56 8.80
N ARG A 123 7.82 -36.02 9.92
CA ARG A 123 6.62 -36.52 10.62
C ARG A 123 5.34 -35.79 10.24
N PHE A 124 5.42 -34.76 9.39
CA PHE A 124 4.28 -33.94 8.96
C PHE A 124 3.44 -33.37 10.12
N SER A 125 4.10 -33.00 11.21
CA SER A 125 3.47 -32.48 12.43
C SER A 125 3.56 -30.95 12.50
N LEU A 126 2.50 -30.29 12.96
CA LEU A 126 2.51 -28.84 13.18
C LEU A 126 3.50 -28.41 14.27
N ASN A 127 3.71 -29.24 15.29
CA ASN A 127 4.69 -28.97 16.35
C ASN A 127 6.10 -28.97 15.79
N ASP A 128 6.41 -29.92 14.90
CA ASP A 128 7.72 -30.03 14.26
C ASP A 128 7.96 -28.83 13.32
N ILE A 129 6.92 -28.35 12.62
CA ILE A 129 7.00 -27.13 11.81
C ILE A 129 7.34 -25.92 12.68
N ALA A 130 6.67 -25.75 13.83
CA ALA A 130 6.92 -24.63 14.74
C ALA A 130 8.35 -24.66 15.30
N GLN A 131 8.85 -25.84 15.66
CA GLN A 131 10.23 -26.01 16.10
C GLN A 131 11.23 -25.66 14.99
N LEU A 132 11.05 -26.23 13.80
CA LEU A 132 11.93 -25.98 12.65
C LEU A 132 11.93 -24.51 12.19
N PHE A 133 10.81 -23.80 12.38
CA PHE A 133 10.72 -22.36 12.13
C PHE A 133 11.65 -21.57 13.05
N ASN A 134 11.63 -21.87 14.36
CA ASN A 134 12.47 -21.20 15.35
C ASN A 134 13.96 -21.55 15.20
N GLU A 135 14.28 -22.74 14.67
CA GLU A 135 15.68 -23.14 14.40
C GLU A 135 16.29 -22.44 13.16
N TRP A 136 15.44 -22.00 12.23
CA TRP A 136 15.88 -21.38 10.98
C TRP A 136 16.22 -19.88 11.13
N SER A 137 15.57 -19.19 12.06
CA SER A 137 15.75 -17.75 12.34
C SER A 137 16.93 -17.46 13.26
#